data_AF-A0A916TT08-F1
#
_entry.id   AF-A0A916TT08-F1
#
_cell.length_a   1.000
_cell.length_b   1.000
_cell.length_c   1.000
_cell.angle_alpha   90.00
_cell.angle_beta   90.00
_cell.angle_gamma   90.00
#
_symmetry.space_group_name_H-M   'P 1'
#
loop_
_entity.id
_entity.type
_entity.pdbx_description
1 polymer ?
#
loop_
_entity_poly.entity_id
_entity_poly.type
_entity_poly.pdbx_seq_one_letter_code
_entity_poly.pdbx_strand_id
1 'polypeptide(L)'
;MALTSRDETDLLLPLFRSLSGNERFSTFLERLRRRTDAEYIGLIQRVGSSPHAEVSEFHAGIDLRVRAQEDDPLETRALDRFHYDNLRPGRVYSMSEFFDHDPVYRADRARRMQGLGIADERVVRIPDIGDVTAWLVMARAQPCTAADSALLSNLAPYVEEALRAHIELERYRVRASVSVQGLARSATAWLVMDREARLLFIDPRLEVWMEETLGYSPRIGERLRDLGVQTERELMAAANHFTGEEPGPPRPLLLNEHPRLEALLSATTDMPRRSMLVLCRLPNARTAESVERLARLFDLPRREAELAVALNEGLSIAEAAGRMGLTLETARNYSKRLYAKLGVRGQAELVRLVSDSVAVMA
;
A
#
# COMPACT_ATOMS: atom_id res chain seq x y z
N MET A 1 14.16 32.17 18.59
CA MET A 1 13.16 33.03 17.91
C MET A 1 11.91 32.20 17.72
N ALA A 2 10.70 32.72 17.88
CA ALA A 2 9.48 31.98 17.49
C ALA A 2 9.36 31.93 15.95
N LEU A 3 8.61 30.96 15.41
CA LEU A 3 8.26 30.95 13.98
C LEU A 3 7.48 32.22 13.65
N THR A 4 7.77 32.85 12.52
CA THR A 4 7.00 34.01 12.05
C THR A 4 5.72 33.54 11.36
N SER A 5 4.71 34.41 11.26
CA SER A 5 3.48 34.13 10.49
C SER A 5 3.79 33.77 9.02
N ARG A 6 4.89 34.31 8.47
CA ARG A 6 5.41 33.94 7.16
C ARG A 6 5.96 32.51 7.17
N ASP A 7 6.73 32.12 8.18
CA ASP A 7 7.25 30.74 8.29
C ASP A 7 6.10 29.72 8.48
N GLU A 8 5.02 30.07 9.18
CA GLU A 8 3.82 29.22 9.29
C GLU A 8 3.19 28.96 7.92
N THR A 9 3.03 30.02 7.12
CA THR A 9 2.43 29.91 5.78
C THR A 9 3.37 29.25 4.78
N ASP A 10 4.66 29.58 4.85
CA ASP A 10 5.65 29.18 3.86
C ASP A 10 6.25 27.81 4.17
N LEU A 11 6.32 27.35 5.43
CA LEU A 11 6.94 26.07 5.81
C LEU A 11 5.95 25.08 6.42
N LEU A 12 5.16 25.48 7.43
CA LEU A 12 4.26 24.54 8.12
C LEU A 12 3.10 24.06 7.23
N LEU A 13 2.46 24.96 6.49
CA LEU A 13 1.36 24.55 5.60
C LEU A 13 1.82 23.54 4.52
N PRO A 14 2.95 23.75 3.80
CA PRO A 14 3.48 22.73 2.89
C PRO A 14 3.84 21.41 3.56
N LEU A 15 4.38 21.46 4.78
CA LEU A 15 4.73 20.27 5.54
C LEU A 15 3.50 19.37 5.72
N PHE A 16 2.38 19.93 6.18
CA PHE A 16 1.14 19.15 6.37
C PHE A 16 0.41 18.82 5.06
N ARG A 17 0.45 19.70 4.05
CA ARG A 17 -0.13 19.40 2.72
C ARG A 17 0.55 18.22 2.03
N SER A 18 1.83 18.00 2.30
CA SER A 18 2.59 16.89 1.71
C SER A 18 2.08 15.49 2.14
N LEU A 19 1.27 15.40 3.20
CA LEU A 19 0.66 14.15 3.66
C LEU A 19 -0.39 13.59 2.68
N SER A 20 -1.02 14.45 1.90
CA SER A 20 -2.13 14.08 1.01
C SER A 20 -1.71 13.92 -0.46
N GLY A 21 -0.51 14.39 -0.83
CA GLY A 21 -0.03 14.45 -2.22
C GLY A 21 1.06 13.44 -2.56
N ASN A 22 1.41 13.35 -3.85
CA ASN A 22 2.52 12.53 -4.35
C ASN A 22 3.91 13.15 -4.07
N GLU A 23 3.95 14.44 -3.76
CA GLU A 23 5.16 15.23 -3.48
C GLU A 23 5.53 15.21 -1.99
N ARG A 24 5.90 14.01 -1.50
CA ARG A 24 6.23 13.74 -0.08
C ARG A 24 7.34 14.66 0.43
N PHE A 25 7.00 15.57 1.34
CA PHE A 25 7.88 16.59 1.96
C PHE A 25 8.64 17.54 1.01
N SER A 26 8.67 17.31 -0.31
CA SER A 26 9.53 18.04 -1.26
C SER A 26 9.31 19.55 -1.26
N THR A 27 8.04 20.00 -1.27
CA THR A 27 7.72 21.43 -1.22
C THR A 27 8.20 22.07 0.09
N PHE A 28 8.05 21.37 1.22
CA PHE A 28 8.55 21.85 2.51
C PHE A 28 10.08 21.97 2.50
N LEU A 29 10.78 20.92 2.05
CA LEU A 29 12.24 20.88 2.01
C LEU A 29 12.81 21.96 1.09
N GLU A 30 12.23 22.18 -0.10
CA GLU A 30 12.68 23.21 -1.03
C GLU A 30 12.43 24.64 -0.50
N ARG A 31 11.32 24.87 0.20
CA ARG A 31 11.07 26.17 0.83
C ARG A 31 11.97 26.42 2.04
N LEU A 32 12.24 25.38 2.84
CA LEU A 32 13.21 25.45 3.93
C LEU A 32 14.60 25.77 3.38
N ARG A 33 15.01 25.08 2.29
CA ARG A 33 16.29 25.30 1.62
C ARG A 33 16.45 26.75 1.17
N ARG A 34 15.43 27.31 0.51
CA ARG A 34 15.43 28.73 0.09
C ARG A 34 15.44 29.69 1.28
N ARG A 35 14.76 29.35 2.37
CA ARG A 35 14.66 30.20 3.57
C ARG A 35 16.00 30.33 4.30
N THR A 36 16.80 29.27 4.29
CA THR A 36 18.10 29.20 4.98
C THR A 36 19.29 29.38 4.05
N ASP A 37 19.06 29.56 2.75
CA ASP A 37 20.12 29.60 1.73
C ASP A 37 21.05 28.38 1.88
N ALA A 38 20.43 27.20 1.94
CA ALA A 38 21.12 25.93 2.07
C ALA A 38 21.39 25.31 0.69
N GLU A 39 22.51 24.60 0.61
CA GLU A 39 22.84 23.79 -0.56
C GLU A 39 22.01 22.52 -0.56
N TYR A 40 21.73 21.98 0.64
CA TYR A 40 20.98 20.76 0.82
C TYR A 40 20.14 20.80 2.09
N ILE A 41 18.90 20.33 1.98
CA ILE A 41 18.04 19.95 3.10
C ILE A 41 17.59 18.52 2.85
N GLY A 42 17.78 17.64 3.84
CA GLY A 42 17.41 16.24 3.77
C GLY A 42 16.55 15.81 4.95
N LEU A 43 15.46 15.10 4.69
CA LEU A 43 14.75 14.30 5.67
C LEU A 43 15.07 12.83 5.41
N ILE A 44 15.96 12.27 6.23
CA ILE A 44 16.46 10.91 6.13
C ILE A 44 15.66 10.06 7.11
N GLN A 45 15.18 8.90 6.67
CA GLN A 45 14.49 7.94 7.53
C GLN A 45 15.07 6.55 7.34
N ARG A 46 15.16 5.79 8.43
CA ARG A 46 15.58 4.39 8.45
C ARG A 46 14.49 3.54 9.07
N VAL A 47 14.10 2.47 8.39
CA VAL A 47 13.09 1.52 8.89
C VAL A 47 13.77 0.30 9.50
N GLY A 48 13.61 0.13 10.81
CA GLY A 48 14.25 -0.92 11.59
C GLY A 48 15.62 -0.54 12.14
N SER A 49 16.13 -1.41 13.03
CA SER A 49 17.39 -1.21 13.77
C SER A 49 18.58 -2.01 13.23
N SER A 50 18.39 -2.76 12.14
CA SER A 50 19.44 -3.57 11.52
C SER A 50 20.52 -2.68 10.86
N PRO A 51 21.80 -3.09 10.86
CA PRO A 51 22.84 -2.45 10.05
C PRO A 51 22.53 -2.41 8.54
N HIS A 52 21.65 -3.29 8.08
CA HIS A 52 21.15 -3.35 6.70
C HIS A 52 19.73 -2.77 6.54
N ALA A 53 19.23 -2.05 7.55
CA ALA A 53 17.93 -1.41 7.49
C ALA A 53 17.86 -0.46 6.30
N GLU A 54 16.72 -0.48 5.61
CA GLU A 54 16.50 0.38 4.45
C GLU A 54 16.46 1.84 4.90
N VAL A 55 17.30 2.66 4.27
CA VAL A 55 17.34 4.10 4.46
C VAL A 55 16.73 4.75 3.23
N SER A 56 15.68 5.55 3.44
CA SER A 56 15.11 6.40 2.40
C SER A 56 15.32 7.87 2.76
N GLU A 57 15.33 8.71 1.74
CA GLU A 57 15.70 10.11 1.86
C GLU A 57 14.81 10.96 0.96
N PHE A 58 14.22 11.98 1.55
CA PHE A 58 13.63 13.10 0.82
C PHE A 58 14.61 14.26 0.91
N HIS A 59 14.93 14.91 -0.21
CA HIS A 59 15.86 16.03 -0.18
C HIS A 59 15.43 17.16 -1.12
N ALA A 60 16.02 18.34 -0.89
CA ALA A 60 15.97 19.48 -1.77
C ALA A 60 17.36 20.10 -1.90
N GLY A 61 17.71 20.56 -3.11
CA GLY A 61 19.02 21.10 -3.42
C GLY A 61 19.93 20.07 -4.08
N ILE A 62 21.24 20.16 -3.83
CA ILE A 62 22.23 19.22 -4.39
C ILE A 62 22.03 17.83 -3.79
N ASP A 63 22.02 16.78 -4.59
CA ASP A 63 22.01 15.41 -4.05
C ASP A 63 23.40 15.07 -3.50
N LEU A 64 23.59 15.28 -2.21
CA LEU A 64 24.86 15.03 -1.52
C LEU A 64 25.28 13.56 -1.59
N ARG A 65 24.33 12.63 -1.67
CA ARG A 65 24.64 11.20 -1.75
C ARG A 65 25.24 10.87 -3.11
N VAL A 66 24.62 11.36 -4.19
CA VAL A 66 25.13 11.18 -5.55
C VAL A 66 26.49 11.87 -5.71
N ARG A 67 26.63 13.13 -5.27
CA ARG A 67 27.91 13.84 -5.34
C ARG A 67 29.03 13.14 -4.57
N ALA A 68 28.72 12.64 -3.38
CA ALA A 68 29.69 11.89 -2.58
C ALA A 68 30.10 10.59 -3.26
N GLN A 69 29.17 9.89 -3.92
CA GLN A 69 29.48 8.68 -4.71
C GLN A 69 30.28 8.99 -5.97
N GLU A 70 30.10 10.16 -6.59
CA GLU A 70 30.88 10.61 -7.75
C GLU A 70 32.32 11.00 -7.34
N ASP A 71 32.48 11.61 -6.16
CA ASP A 71 33.79 12.02 -5.62
C ASP A 71 34.63 10.82 -5.16
N ASP A 72 34.01 9.86 -4.43
CA ASP A 72 34.62 8.57 -4.09
C ASP A 72 33.59 7.42 -4.08
N PRO A 73 33.49 6.64 -5.18
CA PRO A 73 32.54 5.53 -5.30
C PRO A 73 32.75 4.39 -4.28
N LEU A 74 33.94 4.29 -3.67
CA LEU A 74 34.29 3.23 -2.73
C LEU A 74 34.07 3.66 -1.27
N GLU A 75 33.82 4.93 -1.00
CA GLU A 75 33.65 5.46 0.35
C GLU A 75 32.19 5.35 0.83
N THR A 76 31.83 4.19 1.37
CA THR A 76 30.48 3.94 1.96
C THR A 76 30.14 4.88 3.13
N ARG A 77 31.11 5.65 3.64
CA ARG A 77 30.98 6.54 4.80
C ARG A 77 31.01 8.03 4.43
N ALA A 78 30.99 8.39 3.15
CA ALA A 78 31.28 9.74 2.70
C ALA A 78 30.48 10.88 3.35
N LEU A 79 29.29 10.60 3.92
CA LEU A 79 28.44 11.58 4.61
C LEU A 79 28.40 11.42 6.15
N ASP A 80 29.15 10.47 6.72
CA ASP A 80 29.28 10.23 8.16
C ASP A 80 27.96 10.03 8.94
N ARG A 81 26.89 9.59 8.24
CA ARG A 81 25.52 9.47 8.78
C ARG A 81 25.37 8.44 9.91
N PHE A 82 26.35 7.57 10.10
CA PHE A 82 26.37 6.58 11.18
C PHE A 82 26.46 7.20 12.59
N HIS A 83 26.92 8.44 12.70
CA HIS A 83 26.91 9.16 13.98
C HIS A 83 25.52 9.62 14.41
N TYR A 84 24.55 9.63 13.48
CA TYR A 84 23.23 10.21 13.73
C TYR A 84 22.40 9.40 14.75
N ASP A 85 22.73 8.13 14.97
CA ASP A 85 22.07 7.27 15.95
C ASP A 85 22.31 7.72 17.41
N ASN A 86 23.44 8.37 17.67
CA ASN A 86 23.83 8.80 19.02
C ASN A 86 23.25 10.17 19.41
N LEU A 87 22.52 10.82 18.49
CA LEU A 87 21.91 12.12 18.73
C LEU A 87 20.77 12.02 19.74
N ARG A 88 20.68 13.01 20.64
CA ARG A 88 19.47 13.19 21.45
C ARG A 88 18.35 13.75 20.55
N PRO A 89 17.17 13.13 20.53
CA PRO A 89 16.05 13.65 19.76
C PRO A 89 15.69 15.09 20.14
N GLY A 90 15.27 15.87 19.15
CA GLY A 90 14.84 17.28 19.30
C GLY A 90 15.96 18.29 19.51
N ARG A 91 17.20 17.86 19.79
CA ARG A 91 18.36 18.76 19.87
C ARG A 91 19.00 18.90 18.49
N VAL A 92 19.28 20.15 18.10
CA VAL A 92 20.09 20.46 16.93
C VAL A 92 21.56 20.35 17.30
N TYR A 93 22.33 19.66 16.47
CA TYR A 93 23.78 19.53 16.61
C TYR A 93 24.48 20.12 15.41
N SER A 94 25.60 20.79 15.65
CA SER A 94 26.61 21.00 14.62
C SER A 94 27.35 19.70 14.38
N MET A 95 27.66 19.37 13.12
CA MET A 95 28.49 18.20 12.84
C MET A 95 29.89 18.31 13.46
N SER A 96 30.40 19.52 13.69
CA SER A 96 31.68 19.71 14.39
C SER A 96 31.68 19.17 15.82
N GLU A 97 30.53 19.13 16.52
CA GLU A 97 30.42 18.64 17.91
C GLU A 97 30.72 17.13 18.05
N PHE A 98 30.69 16.35 16.97
CA PHE A 98 30.92 14.90 17.02
C PHE A 98 32.39 14.50 16.94
N PHE A 99 33.22 15.37 16.37
CA PHE A 99 34.59 15.04 16.01
C PHE A 99 35.60 15.73 16.93
N ASP A 100 35.14 16.17 18.10
CA ASP A 100 35.97 16.99 18.99
C ASP A 100 37.18 16.24 19.54
N HIS A 101 37.14 14.91 19.53
CA HIS A 101 38.14 14.05 20.15
C HIS A 101 39.12 13.40 19.16
N ASP A 102 38.94 13.58 17.85
CA ASP A 102 39.87 13.09 16.81
C ASP A 102 40.21 14.20 15.79
N PRO A 103 41.38 14.85 15.92
CA PRO A 103 41.77 15.94 15.03
C PRO A 103 42.09 15.49 13.60
N VAL A 104 42.51 14.24 13.40
CA VAL A 104 42.83 13.71 12.06
C VAL A 104 41.54 13.48 11.30
N TYR A 105 40.60 12.79 11.92
CA TYR A 105 39.28 12.56 11.33
C TYR A 105 38.55 13.89 11.05
N ARG A 106 38.60 14.85 11.97
CA ARG A 106 38.00 16.18 11.76
C ARG A 106 38.57 16.89 10.52
N ALA A 107 39.89 16.88 10.35
CA ALA A 107 40.54 17.54 9.22
C ALA A 107 40.24 16.85 7.88
N ASP A 108 40.22 15.52 7.89
CA ASP A 108 39.88 14.71 6.73
C ASP A 108 38.43 14.93 6.27
N ARG A 109 37.49 14.87 7.22
CA ARG A 109 36.09 15.20 6.97
C ARG A 109 35.92 16.62 6.45
N ALA A 110 36.57 17.60 7.06
CA ALA A 110 36.47 18.99 6.62
C ALA A 110 36.91 19.16 5.17
N ARG A 111 37.96 18.44 4.75
CA ARG A 111 38.42 18.41 3.35
C ARG A 111 37.38 17.78 2.43
N ARG A 112 36.81 16.63 2.78
CA ARG A 112 35.73 15.98 2.00
C ARG A 112 34.52 16.90 1.82
N MET A 113 34.03 17.48 2.93
CA MET A 113 32.86 18.36 2.89
C MET A 113 33.11 19.61 2.05
N GLN A 114 34.33 20.19 2.11
CA GLN A 114 34.74 21.28 1.22
C GLN A 114 34.71 20.87 -0.26
N GLY A 115 35.14 19.65 -0.60
CA GLY A 115 35.04 19.08 -1.95
C GLY A 115 33.59 19.02 -2.46
N LEU A 116 32.64 18.76 -1.57
CA LEU A 116 31.20 18.77 -1.87
C LEU A 116 30.58 20.17 -1.90
N GLY A 117 31.36 21.22 -1.61
CA GLY A 117 30.89 22.61 -1.51
C GLY A 117 30.16 22.92 -0.20
N ILE A 118 30.37 22.13 0.85
CA ILE A 118 29.73 22.27 2.15
C ILE A 118 30.75 22.79 3.19
N ALA A 119 30.42 23.90 3.82
CA ALA A 119 31.22 24.49 4.89
C ALA A 119 30.73 24.11 6.29
N ASP A 120 29.41 23.97 6.47
CA ASP A 120 28.82 23.67 7.77
C ASP A 120 27.48 22.95 7.65
N GLU A 121 27.14 22.17 8.67
CA GLU A 121 25.98 21.29 8.70
C GLU A 121 25.30 21.28 10.06
N ARG A 122 23.97 21.19 10.03
CA ARG A 122 23.13 21.02 11.21
C ARG A 122 22.28 19.78 11.04
N VAL A 123 22.21 18.97 12.08
CA VAL A 123 21.37 17.78 12.14
C VAL A 123 20.49 17.83 13.38
N VAL A 124 19.23 17.48 13.21
CA VAL A 124 18.31 17.19 14.32
C VAL A 124 17.75 15.80 14.14
N ARG A 125 17.89 14.97 15.17
CA ARG A 125 17.22 13.68 15.23
C ARG A 125 15.77 13.90 15.65
N ILE A 126 14.86 13.29 14.92
CA ILE A 126 13.44 13.25 15.25
C ILE A 126 13.21 12.06 16.19
N PRO A 127 12.33 12.18 17.21
CA PRO A 127 11.97 11.04 18.05
C PRO A 127 11.52 9.83 17.23
N ASP A 128 11.84 8.62 17.71
CA ASP A 128 11.50 7.40 16.99
C ASP A 128 9.97 7.24 16.89
N ILE A 129 9.48 6.90 15.70
CA ILE A 129 8.06 6.70 15.42
C ILE A 129 7.86 5.22 15.06
N GLY A 130 7.51 4.42 16.06
CA GLY A 130 7.45 2.97 15.91
C GLY A 130 8.84 2.39 15.64
N ASP A 131 9.04 1.81 14.47
CA ASP A 131 10.30 1.24 14.00
C ASP A 131 11.10 2.19 13.09
N VAL A 132 10.65 3.44 12.95
CA VAL A 132 11.28 4.44 12.07
C VAL A 132 12.10 5.43 12.91
N THR A 133 13.38 5.55 12.58
CA THR A 133 14.26 6.63 13.07
C THR A 133 14.47 7.63 11.95
N ALA A 134 14.42 8.93 12.26
CA ALA A 134 14.57 9.97 11.25
C ALA A 134 15.44 11.15 11.68
N TRP A 135 16.00 11.84 10.68
CA TRP A 135 16.88 12.99 10.85
C TRP A 135 16.56 14.06 9.82
N LEU A 136 16.47 15.30 10.28
CA LEU A 136 16.44 16.47 9.42
C LEU A 136 17.85 17.07 9.38
N VAL A 137 18.42 17.13 8.19
CA VAL A 137 19.78 17.58 7.91
C VAL A 137 19.73 18.85 7.06
N MET A 138 20.58 19.80 7.39
CA MET A 138 20.83 21.01 6.62
C MET A 138 22.33 21.15 6.38
N ALA A 139 22.72 21.39 5.14
CA ALA A 139 24.09 21.62 4.74
C ALA A 139 24.19 22.92 3.94
N ARG A 140 25.19 23.75 4.25
CA ARG A 140 25.39 25.08 3.67
C ARG A 140 26.82 25.25 3.17
N ALA A 141 26.99 26.02 2.10
CA ALA A 141 28.30 26.46 1.61
C ALA A 141 28.96 27.53 2.51
N GLN A 142 28.25 28.01 3.53
CA GLN A 142 28.71 28.98 4.52
C GLN A 142 28.43 28.49 5.94
N PRO A 143 29.11 29.02 6.97
CA PRO A 143 28.83 28.67 8.36
C PRO A 143 27.36 28.87 8.74
N CYS A 144 26.76 27.86 9.37
CA CYS A 144 25.39 27.92 9.86
C CYS A 144 25.30 28.87 11.06
N THR A 145 24.27 29.71 11.06
CA THR A 145 24.04 30.74 12.08
C THR A 145 23.24 30.18 13.27
N ALA A 146 23.21 30.92 14.38
CA ALA A 146 22.31 30.60 15.50
C ALA A 146 20.82 30.64 15.10
N ALA A 147 20.46 31.45 14.09
CA ALA A 147 19.11 31.52 13.56
C ALA A 147 18.72 30.23 12.82
N ASP A 148 19.66 29.61 12.10
CA ASP A 148 19.43 28.33 11.42
C ASP A 148 19.15 27.21 12.43
N SER A 149 19.98 27.13 13.48
CA SER A 149 19.76 26.17 14.57
C SER A 149 18.44 26.41 15.29
N ALA A 150 18.08 27.67 15.55
CA ALA A 150 16.80 27.99 16.18
C ALA A 150 15.61 27.61 15.30
N LEU A 151 15.70 27.85 13.98
CA LEU A 151 14.66 27.47 13.02
C LEU A 151 14.47 25.95 12.99
N LEU A 152 15.55 25.17 12.87
CA LEU A 152 15.48 23.71 12.90
C LEU A 152 14.90 23.18 14.22
N SER A 153 15.31 23.77 15.35
CA SER A 153 14.79 23.40 16.67
C SER A 153 13.28 23.67 16.78
N ASN A 154 12.78 24.76 16.19
CA ASN A 154 11.34 25.06 16.19
C ASN A 154 10.54 24.20 15.22
N LEU A 155 11.14 23.81 14.09
CA LEU A 155 10.48 22.97 13.09
C LEU A 155 10.43 21.51 13.52
N ALA A 156 11.38 21.02 14.32
CA ALA A 156 11.51 19.61 14.68
C ALA A 156 10.22 18.99 15.25
N PRO A 157 9.49 19.62 16.20
CA PRO A 157 8.20 19.09 16.66
C PRO A 157 7.14 18.96 15.57
N TYR A 158 7.07 19.90 14.62
CA TYR A 158 6.10 19.82 13.53
C TYR A 158 6.49 18.77 12.49
N VAL A 159 7.79 18.62 12.23
CA VAL A 159 8.32 17.56 11.36
C VAL A 159 8.07 16.20 11.98
N GLU A 160 8.21 16.06 13.31
CA GLU A 160 7.82 14.85 14.03
C GLU A 160 6.36 14.49 13.80
N GLU A 161 5.44 15.42 14.06
CA GLU A 161 3.99 15.18 13.91
C GLU A 161 3.60 14.88 12.45
N ALA A 162 4.17 15.60 11.49
CA ALA A 162 3.96 15.32 10.08
C ALA A 162 4.49 13.94 9.68
N LEU A 163 5.68 13.57 10.15
CA LEU A 163 6.26 12.25 9.87
C LEU A 163 5.45 11.13 10.52
N ARG A 164 4.92 11.35 11.75
CA ARG A 164 4.04 10.41 12.44
C ARG A 164 2.78 10.14 11.64
N ALA A 165 2.09 11.20 11.22
CA ALA A 165 0.91 11.08 10.38
C ALA A 165 1.22 10.40 9.02
N HIS A 166 2.38 10.70 8.42
CA HIS A 166 2.80 10.08 7.17
C HIS A 166 3.00 8.56 7.32
N ILE A 167 3.75 8.14 8.34
CA ILE A 167 4.03 6.73 8.61
C ILE A 167 2.74 5.95 8.89
N GLU A 168 1.84 6.51 9.69
CA GLU A 168 0.55 5.88 9.97
C GLU A 168 -0.31 5.76 8.71
N LEU A 169 -0.37 6.80 7.88
CA LEU A 169 -1.11 6.77 6.62
C LEU A 169 -0.55 5.73 5.64
N GLU A 170 0.77 5.64 5.50
CA GLU A 170 1.40 4.63 4.64
C GLU A 170 1.12 3.21 5.16
N ARG A 171 1.15 2.99 6.48
CA ARG A 171 0.75 1.70 7.07
C ARG A 171 -0.70 1.34 6.74
N TYR A 172 -1.64 2.29 6.84
CA TYR A 172 -3.02 2.06 6.44
C TYR A 172 -3.17 1.81 4.93
N ARG A 173 -2.42 2.53 4.09
CA ARG A 173 -2.40 2.34 2.64
C ARG A 173 -1.91 0.95 2.25
N VAL A 174 -0.81 0.48 2.83
CA VAL A 174 -0.29 -0.88 2.59
C VAL A 174 -1.31 -1.93 3.03
N ARG A 175 -1.87 -1.80 4.24
CA ARG A 175 -2.89 -2.72 4.74
C ARG A 175 -4.12 -2.77 3.81
N ALA A 176 -4.63 -1.60 3.40
CA ALA A 176 -5.75 -1.51 2.48
C ALA A 176 -5.42 -2.13 1.11
N SER A 177 -4.25 -1.85 0.55
CA SER A 177 -3.78 -2.44 -0.72
C SER A 177 -3.73 -3.97 -0.65
N VAL A 178 -3.12 -4.53 0.40
CA VAL A 178 -3.04 -5.99 0.59
C VAL A 178 -4.44 -6.60 0.80
N SER A 179 -5.32 -5.95 1.58
CA SER A 179 -6.70 -6.40 1.77
C SER A 179 -7.49 -6.42 0.45
N VAL A 180 -7.35 -5.38 -0.39
CA VAL A 180 -7.98 -5.33 -1.72
C VAL A 180 -7.45 -6.45 -2.62
N GLN A 181 -6.13 -6.68 -2.63
CA GLN A 181 -5.53 -7.78 -3.39
C GLN A 181 -6.03 -9.16 -2.90
N GLY A 182 -6.18 -9.35 -1.59
CA GLY A 182 -6.72 -10.58 -1.01
C GLY A 182 -8.17 -10.83 -1.39
N LEU A 183 -9.02 -9.80 -1.29
CA LEU A 183 -10.42 -9.87 -1.76
C LEU A 183 -10.48 -10.16 -3.26
N ALA A 184 -9.59 -9.58 -4.05
CA ALA A 184 -9.53 -9.83 -5.47
C ALA A 184 -9.19 -11.28 -5.83
N ARG A 185 -8.19 -11.85 -5.16
CA ARG A 185 -7.79 -13.25 -5.29
C ARG A 185 -8.89 -14.23 -4.92
N SER A 186 -9.74 -13.84 -3.98
CA SER A 186 -10.91 -14.61 -3.60
C SER A 186 -12.12 -14.34 -4.48
N ALA A 187 -12.06 -13.50 -5.52
CA ALA A 187 -13.21 -13.00 -6.31
C ALA A 187 -14.44 -12.62 -5.48
N THR A 188 -14.17 -12.02 -4.34
CA THR A 188 -15.15 -11.30 -3.54
C THR A 188 -14.97 -9.83 -3.84
N ALA A 189 -16.08 -9.15 -4.13
CA ALA A 189 -16.14 -7.71 -4.20
C ALA A 189 -17.02 -7.19 -3.07
N TRP A 190 -17.06 -5.89 -2.85
CA TRP A 190 -17.78 -5.32 -1.72
C TRP A 190 -18.51 -4.05 -2.11
N LEU A 191 -19.54 -3.73 -1.34
CA LEU A 191 -20.14 -2.41 -1.29
C LEU A 191 -20.53 -2.08 0.15
N VAL A 192 -20.68 -0.79 0.44
CA VAL A 192 -21.09 -0.29 1.76
C VAL A 192 -22.36 0.51 1.58
N MET A 193 -23.34 0.31 2.45
CA MET A 193 -24.62 1.02 2.42
C MET A 193 -24.91 1.73 3.75
N ASP A 194 -25.66 2.84 3.70
CA ASP A 194 -26.20 3.47 4.90
C ASP A 194 -27.47 2.75 5.43
N ARG A 195 -28.07 3.31 6.48
CA ARG A 195 -29.29 2.78 7.12
C ARG A 195 -30.49 2.72 6.17
N GLU A 196 -30.54 3.61 5.17
CA GLU A 196 -31.59 3.68 4.16
C GLU A 196 -31.29 2.82 2.92
N ALA A 197 -30.26 1.97 2.99
CA ALA A 197 -29.75 1.13 1.89
C ALA A 197 -29.25 1.93 0.67
N ARG A 198 -28.77 3.16 0.89
CA ARG A 198 -28.10 3.94 -0.16
C ARG A 198 -26.62 3.57 -0.21
N LEU A 199 -26.09 3.46 -1.41
CA LEU A 199 -24.71 3.12 -1.67
C LEU A 199 -23.77 4.23 -1.17
N LEU A 200 -22.78 3.87 -0.36
CA LEU A 200 -21.76 4.79 0.13
C LEU A 200 -20.43 4.61 -0.60
N PHE A 201 -20.07 3.36 -0.83
CA PHE A 201 -18.83 2.95 -1.48
C PHE A 201 -19.07 1.63 -2.21
N ILE A 202 -18.34 1.42 -3.30
CA ILE A 202 -18.39 0.18 -4.09
C ILE A 202 -16.97 -0.19 -4.53
N ASP A 203 -16.68 -1.48 -4.56
CA ASP A 203 -15.48 -2.02 -5.20
C ASP A 203 -15.58 -1.77 -6.72
N PRO A 204 -14.60 -1.09 -7.35
CA PRO A 204 -14.63 -0.80 -8.78
C PRO A 204 -14.85 -2.03 -9.67
N ARG A 205 -14.43 -3.22 -9.20
CA ARG A 205 -14.62 -4.48 -9.95
C ARG A 205 -16.08 -4.93 -9.96
N LEU A 206 -16.81 -4.65 -8.88
CA LEU A 206 -18.26 -4.92 -8.84
C LEU A 206 -19.00 -3.93 -9.73
N GLU A 207 -18.61 -2.66 -9.72
CA GLU A 207 -19.20 -1.63 -10.59
C GLU A 207 -19.05 -2.03 -12.08
N VAL A 208 -17.84 -2.33 -12.53
CA VAL A 208 -17.57 -2.80 -13.91
C VAL A 208 -18.36 -4.07 -14.23
N TRP A 209 -18.37 -5.05 -13.32
CA TRP A 209 -19.12 -6.28 -13.54
C TRP A 209 -20.62 -6.03 -13.69
N MET A 210 -21.22 -5.19 -12.84
CA MET A 210 -22.65 -4.86 -12.92
C MET A 210 -22.98 -4.11 -14.21
N GLU A 211 -22.11 -3.21 -14.66
CA GLU A 211 -22.29 -2.50 -15.94
C GLU A 211 -22.22 -3.46 -17.13
N GLU A 212 -21.16 -4.26 -17.24
CA GLU A 212 -20.95 -5.15 -18.39
C GLU A 212 -21.96 -6.31 -18.44
N THR A 213 -22.39 -6.79 -17.28
CA THR A 213 -23.13 -8.05 -17.15
C THR A 213 -24.62 -7.83 -16.87
N LEU A 214 -24.98 -6.78 -16.14
CA LEU A 214 -26.37 -6.43 -15.82
C LEU A 214 -26.87 -5.19 -16.59
N GLY A 215 -25.98 -4.47 -17.28
CA GLY A 215 -26.33 -3.19 -17.91
C GLY A 215 -26.68 -2.11 -16.90
N TYR A 216 -26.22 -2.24 -15.65
CA TYR A 216 -26.58 -1.36 -14.54
C TYR A 216 -25.35 -0.74 -13.89
N SER A 217 -25.28 0.60 -13.91
CA SER A 217 -24.21 1.38 -13.29
C SER A 217 -24.68 1.96 -11.93
N PRO A 218 -24.30 1.35 -10.80
CA PRO A 218 -24.70 1.83 -9.48
C PRO A 218 -24.10 3.20 -9.16
N ARG A 219 -24.83 4.04 -8.40
CA ARG A 219 -24.41 5.41 -8.07
C ARG A 219 -24.34 5.64 -6.57
N ILE A 220 -23.28 6.31 -6.13
CA ILE A 220 -23.11 6.73 -4.73
C ILE A 220 -24.27 7.65 -4.33
N GLY A 221 -24.90 7.37 -3.18
CA GLY A 221 -26.06 8.05 -2.64
C GLY A 221 -27.42 7.49 -3.10
N GLU A 222 -27.43 6.58 -4.08
CA GLU A 222 -28.64 5.95 -4.61
C GLU A 222 -28.83 4.52 -4.07
N ARG A 223 -30.05 4.01 -4.18
CA ARG A 223 -30.38 2.61 -3.87
C ARG A 223 -30.22 1.75 -5.12
N LEU A 224 -29.95 0.46 -4.95
CA LEU A 224 -29.84 -0.50 -6.05
C LEU A 224 -31.22 -0.95 -6.58
N ARG A 225 -31.97 -0.02 -7.17
CA ARG A 225 -33.37 -0.25 -7.60
C ARG A 225 -33.50 -1.20 -8.79
N ASP A 226 -32.51 -1.20 -9.67
CA ASP A 226 -32.55 -1.96 -10.92
C ASP A 226 -32.26 -3.46 -10.70
N LEU A 227 -31.93 -3.87 -9.46
CA LEU A 227 -31.86 -5.28 -9.05
C LEU A 227 -33.24 -5.88 -8.68
N GLY A 228 -34.31 -5.08 -8.77
CA GLY A 228 -35.68 -5.49 -8.52
C GLY A 228 -36.21 -5.09 -7.14
N VAL A 229 -37.54 -4.93 -7.07
CA VAL A 229 -38.25 -4.40 -5.89
C VAL A 229 -38.09 -5.30 -4.65
N GLN A 230 -38.04 -6.62 -4.84
CA GLN A 230 -37.86 -7.55 -3.73
C GLN A 230 -36.47 -7.42 -3.12
N THR A 231 -35.43 -7.39 -3.96
CA THR A 231 -34.03 -7.19 -3.55
C THR A 231 -33.86 -5.84 -2.84
N GLU A 232 -34.45 -4.77 -3.37
CA GLU A 232 -34.41 -3.45 -2.72
C GLU A 232 -35.01 -3.50 -1.30
N ARG A 233 -36.17 -4.15 -1.14
CA ARG A 233 -36.83 -4.30 0.17
C ARG A 233 -35.99 -5.11 1.16
N GLU A 234 -35.37 -6.20 0.70
CA GLU A 234 -34.51 -7.03 1.53
C GLU A 234 -33.24 -6.31 1.96
N LEU A 235 -32.62 -5.54 1.06
CA LEU A 235 -31.49 -4.66 1.37
C LEU A 235 -31.86 -3.57 2.37
N MET A 236 -33.03 -2.94 2.23
CA MET A 236 -33.53 -1.96 3.19
C MET A 236 -33.78 -2.55 4.59
N ALA A 237 -34.37 -3.74 4.66
CA ALA A 237 -34.58 -4.42 5.93
C ALA A 237 -33.25 -4.80 6.59
N ALA A 238 -32.30 -5.31 5.81
CA ALA A 238 -30.97 -5.66 6.29
C ALA A 238 -30.17 -4.42 6.73
N ALA A 239 -30.23 -3.33 5.98
CA ALA A 239 -29.56 -2.07 6.33
C ALA A 239 -30.05 -1.54 7.68
N ASN A 240 -31.36 -1.52 7.90
CA ASN A 240 -31.93 -1.14 9.20
C ASN A 240 -31.49 -2.05 10.34
N HIS A 241 -31.34 -3.36 10.09
CA HIS A 241 -30.88 -4.31 11.09
C HIS A 241 -29.39 -4.15 11.43
N PHE A 242 -28.51 -4.16 10.41
CA PHE A 242 -27.06 -4.13 10.60
C PHE A 242 -26.50 -2.75 10.99
N THR A 243 -27.29 -1.68 10.84
CA THR A 243 -26.96 -0.35 11.38
C THR A 243 -27.55 -0.09 12.77
N GLY A 244 -28.27 -1.07 13.34
CA GLY A 244 -28.80 -1.04 14.71
C GLY A 244 -27.73 -1.15 15.80
N GLU A 245 -28.14 -1.16 17.08
CA GLU A 245 -27.23 -1.25 18.24
C GLU A 245 -26.65 -2.64 18.45
N GLU A 246 -27.46 -3.68 18.23
CA GLU A 246 -27.07 -5.07 18.34
C GLU A 246 -27.27 -5.77 16.99
N PRO A 247 -26.33 -5.60 16.04
CA PRO A 247 -26.41 -6.30 14.77
C PRO A 247 -26.25 -7.82 15.01
N GLY A 248 -27.10 -8.60 14.34
CA GLY A 248 -27.04 -10.05 14.36
C GLY A 248 -25.88 -10.62 13.54
N PRO A 249 -25.80 -11.96 13.41
CA PRO A 249 -24.80 -12.61 12.57
C PRO A 249 -24.98 -12.25 11.09
N PRO A 250 -23.93 -12.42 10.26
CA PRO A 250 -24.02 -12.19 8.82
C PRO A 250 -25.16 -12.96 8.15
N ARG A 251 -25.85 -12.32 7.20
CA ARG A 251 -27.02 -12.87 6.51
C ARG A 251 -26.77 -12.99 5.00
N PRO A 252 -26.94 -14.17 4.38
CA PRO A 252 -26.85 -14.32 2.94
C PRO A 252 -28.08 -13.70 2.23
N LEU A 253 -27.86 -13.15 1.04
CA LEU A 253 -28.88 -12.60 0.17
C LEU A 253 -28.54 -12.89 -1.30
N LEU A 254 -29.51 -13.34 -2.08
CA LEU A 254 -29.38 -13.45 -3.53
C LEU A 254 -29.76 -12.10 -4.15
N LEU A 255 -28.78 -11.39 -4.71
CA LEU A 255 -28.99 -10.07 -5.32
C LEU A 255 -29.55 -10.15 -6.73
N ASN A 256 -29.18 -11.20 -7.47
CA ASN A 256 -29.68 -11.46 -8.81
C ASN A 256 -29.65 -12.97 -9.11
N GLU A 257 -30.66 -13.49 -9.80
CA GLU A 257 -30.75 -14.92 -10.16
C GLU A 257 -29.96 -15.22 -11.44
N HIS A 258 -30.06 -14.35 -12.44
CA HIS A 258 -29.50 -14.56 -13.78
C HIS A 258 -28.92 -13.27 -14.34
N PRO A 259 -27.58 -13.14 -14.41
CA PRO A 259 -26.57 -14.02 -13.83
C PRO A 259 -26.56 -13.99 -12.30
N ARG A 260 -26.23 -15.13 -11.69
CA ARG A 260 -26.28 -15.33 -10.24
C ARG A 260 -25.28 -14.39 -9.54
N LEU A 261 -25.79 -13.54 -8.66
CA LEU A 261 -24.99 -12.67 -7.79
C LEU A 261 -25.44 -12.88 -6.34
N GLU A 262 -24.56 -13.43 -5.52
CA GLU A 262 -24.82 -13.67 -4.11
C GLU A 262 -24.07 -12.69 -3.24
N ALA A 263 -24.67 -12.31 -2.13
CA ALA A 263 -24.11 -11.40 -1.15
C ALA A 263 -24.18 -11.98 0.27
N LEU A 264 -23.19 -11.61 1.08
CA LEU A 264 -23.21 -11.76 2.53
C LEU A 264 -23.28 -10.38 3.16
N LEU A 265 -24.36 -10.12 3.88
CA LEU A 265 -24.65 -8.84 4.54
C LEU A 265 -24.18 -8.91 5.99
N SER A 266 -23.49 -7.89 6.47
CA SER A 266 -23.06 -7.81 7.86
C SER A 266 -22.94 -6.37 8.34
N ALA A 267 -22.81 -6.19 9.66
CA ALA A 267 -22.34 -4.92 10.20
C ALA A 267 -20.88 -4.66 9.76
N THR A 268 -20.50 -3.39 9.72
CA THR A 268 -19.12 -2.94 9.53
C THR A 268 -18.64 -2.19 10.76
N THR A 269 -17.36 -2.32 11.07
CA THR A 269 -16.67 -1.57 12.12
C THR A 269 -15.87 -0.42 11.50
N ASP A 270 -15.49 0.55 12.33
CA ASP A 270 -14.56 1.64 11.96
C ASP A 270 -15.05 2.56 10.82
N MET A 271 -16.36 2.70 10.65
CA MET A 271 -16.97 3.66 9.74
C MET A 271 -17.37 4.96 10.47
N PRO A 272 -17.22 6.15 9.84
CA PRO A 272 -17.64 7.43 10.44
C PRO A 272 -19.13 7.49 10.81
N ARG A 273 -19.95 6.68 10.15
CA ARG A 273 -21.37 6.49 10.42
C ARG A 273 -21.70 5.00 10.37
N ARG A 274 -22.70 4.59 11.15
CA ARG A 274 -23.21 3.21 11.12
C ARG A 274 -23.65 2.85 9.71
N SER A 275 -23.09 1.77 9.20
CA SER A 275 -23.24 1.32 7.81
C SER A 275 -23.36 -0.20 7.79
N MET A 276 -23.80 -0.75 6.66
CA MET A 276 -23.82 -2.18 6.38
C MET A 276 -22.75 -2.52 5.34
N LEU A 277 -22.00 -3.60 5.56
CA LEU A 277 -21.10 -4.19 4.56
C LEU A 277 -21.85 -5.26 3.77
N VAL A 278 -21.63 -5.27 2.47
CA VAL A 278 -22.19 -6.26 1.55
C VAL A 278 -21.03 -6.87 0.76
N LEU A 279 -20.70 -8.13 1.05
CA LEU A 279 -19.68 -8.88 0.32
C LEU A 279 -20.33 -9.69 -0.79
N CYS A 280 -20.02 -9.36 -2.04
CA CYS A 280 -20.58 -10.00 -3.23
C CYS A 280 -19.62 -11.04 -3.80
N ARG A 281 -20.13 -12.23 -4.09
CA ARG A 281 -19.42 -13.27 -4.84
C ARG A 281 -19.48 -12.94 -6.33
N LEU A 282 -18.35 -12.52 -6.91
CA LEU A 282 -18.28 -12.42 -8.37
C LEU A 282 -18.11 -13.81 -8.99
N PRO A 283 -18.73 -14.08 -10.15
CA PRO A 283 -18.42 -15.26 -10.94
C PRO A 283 -16.92 -15.32 -11.23
N ASN A 284 -16.27 -16.44 -10.90
CA ASN A 284 -14.84 -16.63 -11.17
C ASN A 284 -14.63 -16.80 -12.68
N ALA A 285 -14.27 -15.75 -13.40
CA ALA A 285 -13.64 -15.91 -14.70
C ALA A 285 -12.22 -16.45 -14.47
N ARG A 286 -12.00 -17.76 -14.63
CA ARG A 286 -10.63 -18.32 -14.55
C ARG A 286 -9.88 -17.87 -15.79
N THR A 287 -8.76 -17.18 -15.56
CA THR A 287 -7.96 -16.58 -16.63
C THR A 287 -6.89 -17.55 -17.15
N ALA A 288 -6.23 -17.19 -18.25
CA ALA A 288 -5.06 -17.91 -18.73
C ALA A 288 -3.97 -18.07 -17.65
N GLU A 289 -3.85 -17.10 -16.73
CA GLU A 289 -2.91 -17.19 -15.61
C GLU A 289 -3.23 -18.33 -14.63
N SER A 290 -4.52 -18.65 -14.43
CA SER A 290 -4.93 -19.76 -13.56
C SER A 290 -4.41 -21.10 -14.12
N VAL A 291 -4.45 -21.28 -15.44
CA VAL A 291 -3.90 -22.45 -16.13
C VAL A 291 -2.38 -22.54 -15.92
N GLU A 292 -1.66 -21.43 -16.10
CA GLU A 292 -0.20 -21.40 -15.94
C GLU A 292 0.25 -21.64 -14.49
N ARG A 293 -0.50 -21.13 -13.51
CA ARG A 293 -0.23 -21.38 -12.09
C ARG A 293 -0.47 -22.83 -11.72
N LEU A 294 -1.56 -23.44 -12.20
CA LEU A 294 -1.85 -24.86 -12.00
C LEU A 294 -0.79 -25.75 -12.65
N ALA A 295 -0.42 -25.43 -13.90
CA ALA A 295 0.63 -26.14 -14.62
C ALA A 295 1.95 -26.13 -13.86
N ARG A 296 2.35 -24.97 -13.32
CA ARG A 296 3.60 -24.85 -12.53
C ARG A 296 3.51 -25.55 -11.18
N LEU A 297 2.43 -25.37 -10.43
CA LEU A 297 2.30 -25.90 -9.08
C LEU A 297 2.24 -27.44 -9.05
N PHE A 298 1.54 -28.03 -10.01
CA PHE A 298 1.32 -29.47 -10.10
C PHE A 298 2.15 -30.14 -11.20
N ASP A 299 3.11 -29.42 -11.79
CA ASP A 299 3.94 -29.88 -12.92
C ASP A 299 3.11 -30.43 -14.09
N LEU A 300 1.92 -29.89 -14.34
CA LEU A 300 1.01 -30.41 -15.36
C LEU A 300 1.39 -29.90 -16.77
N PRO A 301 1.29 -30.75 -17.81
CA PRO A 301 1.24 -30.26 -19.18
C PRO A 301 0.12 -29.22 -19.33
N ARG A 302 0.37 -28.17 -20.12
CA ARG A 302 -0.60 -27.07 -20.32
C ARG A 302 -2.01 -27.56 -20.65
N ARG A 303 -2.14 -28.56 -21.54
CA ARG A 303 -3.44 -29.13 -21.91
C ARG A 303 -4.16 -29.86 -20.76
N GLU A 304 -3.42 -30.50 -19.86
CA GLU A 304 -4.01 -31.14 -18.68
C GLU A 304 -4.45 -30.08 -17.65
N ALA A 305 -3.70 -28.98 -17.51
CA ALA A 305 -4.10 -27.84 -16.69
C ALA A 305 -5.34 -27.11 -17.26
N GLU A 306 -5.42 -26.93 -18.59
CA GLU A 306 -6.62 -26.40 -19.26
C GLU A 306 -7.85 -27.26 -18.98
N LEU A 307 -7.71 -28.59 -19.05
CA LEU A 307 -8.77 -29.52 -18.69
C LEU A 307 -9.16 -29.42 -17.21
N ALA A 308 -8.18 -29.31 -16.30
CA ALA A 308 -8.45 -29.17 -14.87
C ALA A 308 -9.24 -27.90 -14.54
N VAL A 309 -8.91 -26.77 -15.17
CA VAL A 309 -9.65 -25.51 -15.03
C VAL A 309 -11.07 -25.66 -15.57
N ALA A 310 -11.26 -26.21 -16.77
CA ALA A 310 -12.57 -26.42 -17.35
C ALA A 310 -13.49 -27.29 -16.46
N LEU A 311 -12.94 -28.37 -15.89
CA LEU A 311 -13.68 -29.22 -14.95
C LEU A 311 -13.99 -28.51 -13.62
N ASN A 312 -13.10 -27.63 -13.15
CA ASN A 312 -13.33 -26.81 -11.95
C ASN A 312 -14.42 -25.76 -12.17
N GLU A 313 -14.59 -25.27 -13.40
CA GLU A 313 -15.70 -24.38 -13.79
C GLU A 313 -17.06 -25.11 -13.89
N GLY A 314 -17.10 -26.40 -13.59
CA GLY A 314 -18.32 -27.20 -13.58
C GLY A 314 -18.66 -27.86 -14.91
N LEU A 315 -17.81 -27.72 -15.94
CA LEU A 315 -18.01 -28.42 -17.21
C LEU A 315 -17.85 -29.93 -17.01
N SER A 316 -18.68 -30.71 -17.70
CA SER A 316 -18.45 -32.14 -17.88
C SER A 316 -17.23 -32.39 -18.77
N ILE A 317 -16.70 -33.61 -18.74
CA ILE A 317 -15.58 -34.00 -19.62
C ILE A 317 -15.95 -33.82 -21.11
N ALA A 318 -17.21 -34.04 -21.48
CA ALA A 318 -17.68 -33.88 -22.85
C ALA A 318 -17.73 -32.40 -23.28
N GLU A 319 -18.23 -31.52 -22.42
CA GLU A 319 -18.27 -30.08 -22.69
C GLU A 319 -16.86 -29.48 -22.71
N ALA A 320 -15.99 -29.90 -21.78
CA ALA A 320 -14.59 -29.52 -21.76
C ALA A 320 -13.87 -29.98 -23.05
N ALA A 321 -14.12 -31.20 -23.52
CA ALA A 321 -13.59 -31.70 -24.78
C ALA A 321 -14.01 -30.81 -25.96
N GLY A 322 -15.31 -30.48 -26.04
CA GLY A 322 -15.85 -29.58 -27.06
C GLY A 322 -15.19 -28.20 -27.03
N ARG A 323 -15.07 -27.59 -25.84
CA ARG A 323 -14.44 -26.28 -25.66
C ARG A 323 -12.96 -26.26 -26.01
N MET A 324 -12.25 -27.36 -25.78
CA MET A 324 -10.82 -27.49 -26.05
C MET A 324 -10.50 -27.98 -27.47
N GLY A 325 -11.51 -28.32 -28.28
CA GLY A 325 -11.32 -28.93 -29.60
C GLY A 325 -10.72 -30.35 -29.55
N LEU A 326 -10.99 -31.09 -28.47
CA LEU A 326 -10.53 -32.46 -28.27
C LEU A 326 -11.64 -33.47 -28.60
N THR A 327 -11.26 -34.69 -28.98
CA THR A 327 -12.23 -35.80 -28.99
C THR A 327 -12.59 -36.18 -27.54
N LEU A 328 -13.80 -36.72 -27.35
CA LEU A 328 -14.22 -37.23 -26.04
C LEU A 328 -13.26 -38.29 -25.49
N GLU A 329 -12.69 -39.13 -26.36
CA GLU A 329 -11.73 -40.15 -25.97
C GLU A 329 -10.41 -39.54 -25.49
N THR A 330 -9.89 -38.54 -26.19
CA THR A 330 -8.68 -37.81 -25.77
C THR A 330 -8.89 -37.12 -24.43
N ALA A 331 -10.02 -36.45 -24.22
CA ALA A 331 -10.34 -35.80 -22.95
C ALA A 331 -10.45 -36.80 -21.79
N ARG A 332 -11.04 -37.99 -22.02
CA ARG A 332 -11.08 -39.08 -21.03
C ARG A 332 -9.68 -39.62 -20.69
N ASN A 333 -8.80 -39.71 -21.68
CA ASN A 333 -7.42 -40.15 -21.45
C ASN A 333 -6.63 -39.09 -20.67
N TYR A 334 -6.80 -37.81 -21.00
CA TYR A 334 -6.21 -36.71 -20.24
C TYR A 334 -6.73 -36.66 -18.81
N SER A 335 -8.04 -36.83 -18.58
CA SER A 335 -8.60 -36.85 -17.22
C SER A 335 -8.06 -38.01 -16.39
N LYS A 336 -7.88 -39.20 -16.97
CA LYS A 336 -7.28 -40.36 -16.27
C LYS A 336 -5.84 -40.07 -15.85
N ARG A 337 -5.03 -39.50 -16.75
CA ARG A 337 -3.64 -39.11 -16.46
C ARG A 337 -3.58 -38.03 -15.39
N LEU A 338 -4.42 -37.01 -15.53
CA LEU A 338 -4.56 -35.92 -14.56
C LEU A 338 -4.92 -36.45 -13.16
N TYR A 339 -5.90 -37.35 -13.07
CA TYR A 339 -6.30 -37.98 -11.81
C TYR A 339 -5.15 -38.78 -11.18
N ALA A 340 -4.46 -39.59 -11.98
CA ALA A 340 -3.31 -40.36 -11.50
C ALA A 340 -2.16 -39.46 -11.03
N LYS A 341 -1.83 -38.40 -11.76
CA LYS A 341 -0.74 -37.48 -11.42
C LYS A 341 -1.03 -36.66 -10.16
N LEU A 342 -2.29 -36.27 -9.96
CA LEU A 342 -2.73 -35.52 -8.78
C LEU A 342 -3.14 -36.41 -7.60
N GLY A 343 -3.12 -37.73 -7.76
CA GLY A 343 -3.50 -38.68 -6.70
C GLY A 343 -4.99 -38.61 -6.32
N VAL A 344 -5.86 -38.13 -7.22
CA VAL A 344 -7.31 -38.00 -6.97
C VAL A 344 -8.08 -39.14 -7.63
N ARG A 345 -9.21 -39.53 -7.04
CA ARG A 345 -10.01 -40.70 -7.48
C ARG A 345 -11.09 -40.36 -8.51
N GLY A 346 -11.29 -39.08 -8.82
CA GLY A 346 -12.26 -38.65 -9.82
C GLY A 346 -12.48 -37.15 -9.86
N GLN A 347 -13.49 -36.74 -10.63
CA GLN A 347 -13.78 -35.32 -10.91
C GLN A 347 -14.08 -34.53 -9.64
N ALA A 348 -14.87 -35.07 -8.71
CA ALA A 348 -15.22 -34.36 -7.48
C ALA A 348 -13.99 -34.06 -6.61
N GLU A 349 -13.07 -35.02 -6.48
CA GLU A 349 -11.82 -34.83 -5.75
C GLU A 349 -10.87 -33.86 -6.47
N LEU A 350 -10.80 -33.92 -7.80
CA LEU A 350 -10.08 -32.92 -8.59
C LEU A 350 -10.63 -31.51 -8.37
N VAL A 351 -11.96 -31.34 -8.47
CA VAL A 351 -12.62 -30.04 -8.32
C VAL A 351 -12.32 -29.48 -6.93
N ARG A 352 -12.40 -30.30 -5.87
CA ARG A 352 -12.05 -29.89 -4.52
C ARG A 352 -10.58 -29.48 -4.40
N LEU A 353 -9.66 -30.32 -4.87
CA LEU A 353 -8.22 -30.04 -4.87
C LEU A 353 -7.90 -28.72 -5.57
N VAL A 354 -8.48 -28.51 -6.74
CA VAL A 354 -8.27 -27.30 -7.53
C VAL A 354 -8.87 -26.09 -6.83
N SER A 355 -10.08 -26.19 -6.26
CA SER A 355 -10.72 -25.09 -5.52
C SER A 355 -9.98 -24.69 -4.24
N ASP A 356 -9.37 -25.65 -3.54
CA ASP A 356 -8.56 -25.41 -2.34
C ASP A 356 -7.13 -24.92 -2.67
N SER A 357 -6.73 -25.00 -3.94
CA SER A 357 -5.38 -24.66 -4.38
C SER A 357 -5.18 -23.15 -4.54
N VAL A 358 -4.04 -22.64 -4.04
CA VAL A 358 -3.60 -21.26 -4.28
C VAL A 358 -3.37 -20.96 -5.76
N ALA A 359 -3.19 -21.98 -6.61
CA ALA A 359 -2.97 -21.80 -8.04
C ALA A 359 -4.18 -21.16 -8.75
N VAL A 360 -5.39 -21.38 -8.25
CA VAL A 360 -6.61 -20.80 -8.82
C VAL A 360 -7.08 -19.53 -8.12
N MET A 361 -6.40 -19.11 -7.04
CA MET A 361 -6.63 -17.76 -6.49
C MET A 361 -6.21 -16.74 -7.56
N ALA A 362 -7.12 -15.81 -7.89
CA ALA A 362 -6.99 -14.92 -9.05
C ALA A 362 -5.88 -13.89 -8.88
#